data_AF-A0A1W9P788-F1
#
_entry.id   AF-A0A1W9P788-F1
#
_cell.length_a   1.000
_cell.length_b   1.000
_cell.length_c   1.000
_cell.angle_alpha   90.00
_cell.angle_beta   90.00
_cell.angle_gamma   90.00
#
_symmetry.space_group_name_H-M   'P 1'
#
loop_
_entity.id
_entity.type
_entity.pdbx_description
1 polymer ?
#
loop_
_entity_poly.entity_id
_entity_poly.type
_entity_poly.pdbx_seq_one_letter_code
_entity_poly.pdbx_strand_id
1 'polypeptide(L)'
;NFKIVPIIIGDQKPEICERLANAITKVCKDKNVLLVASSDLYHGYSYNNCYASDSLVLETLSKFDIEGFKELYTTRESTEPVACGAGPIYTVLLASKSMGATNCTLINHTSSGDVTGNKSDYIVGYASFIISKSDSAKEKTEKEKINKELFSDKEKLYLLDIARKSVEAAVKGEPKPKFQPISDNVKNLQGVFVTLTKNGMLRGCIGYIQAVKPLYEAVSEMAVSAALNDPRFPPVSKKELKQLSIEISVLTPLKKIDNTEIIKVGRDGIYIRKGFYSGLLLPQVATEYGWDRKTFLEETCQKAGLPKEAYKEPDTEIYIFQAIIFNEDEFHH
;
A
#
# COMPACT_ATOMS: atom_id res chain seq x y z
N ASN A 1 25.82 11.94 -27.12
CA ASN A 1 25.95 13.41 -26.97
C ASN A 1 24.58 13.94 -26.55
N PHE A 2 24.41 14.42 -25.32
CA PHE A 2 23.15 15.01 -24.84
C PHE A 2 23.38 16.48 -24.46
N LYS A 3 22.34 17.31 -24.57
CA LYS A 3 22.39 18.75 -24.26
C LYS A 3 21.61 19.02 -22.99
N ILE A 4 22.15 19.86 -22.11
CA ILE A 4 21.49 20.27 -20.86
C ILE A 4 21.04 21.73 -21.01
N VAL A 5 19.81 22.02 -20.60
CA VAL A 5 19.28 23.38 -20.48
C VAL A 5 18.92 23.63 -19.01
N PRO A 6 19.76 24.35 -18.24
CA PRO A 6 19.46 24.65 -16.86
C PRO A 6 18.36 25.72 -16.77
N ILE A 7 17.39 25.50 -15.87
CA ILE A 7 16.33 26.47 -15.54
C ILE A 7 16.37 26.67 -14.02
N ILE A 8 16.49 27.93 -13.59
CA ILE A 8 16.50 28.31 -12.18
C ILE A 8 15.21 29.06 -11.90
N ILE A 9 14.49 28.63 -10.85
CA ILE A 9 13.22 29.24 -10.43
C ILE A 9 13.47 29.97 -9.12
N GLY A 10 13.38 31.31 -9.14
CA GLY A 10 13.47 32.14 -7.94
C GLY A 10 12.13 32.30 -7.23
N ASP A 11 11.10 32.73 -7.96
CA ASP A 11 9.72 32.83 -7.45
C ASP A 11 8.95 31.55 -7.81
N GLN A 12 8.55 30.81 -6.77
CA GLN A 12 7.93 29.48 -6.87
C GLN A 12 6.40 29.54 -6.81
N LYS A 13 5.79 30.72 -6.96
CA LYS A 13 4.33 30.87 -7.02
C LYS A 13 3.70 29.97 -8.09
N PRO A 14 2.52 29.37 -7.84
CA PRO A 14 1.88 28.47 -8.79
C PRO A 14 1.70 29.06 -10.18
N GLU A 15 1.34 30.34 -10.29
CA GLU A 15 1.10 31.00 -11.59
C GLU A 15 2.39 31.07 -12.44
N ILE A 16 3.54 31.22 -11.80
CA ILE A 16 4.85 31.22 -12.48
C ILE A 16 5.21 29.81 -12.93
N CYS A 17 5.01 28.82 -12.07
CA CYS A 17 5.25 27.42 -12.38
C CYS A 17 4.36 26.94 -13.55
N GLU A 18 3.07 27.31 -13.55
CA GLU A 18 2.13 27.01 -14.63
C GLU A 18 2.53 27.65 -15.96
N ARG A 19 2.98 28.92 -15.95
CA ARG A 19 3.50 29.59 -17.15
C ARG A 19 4.77 28.91 -17.67
N LEU A 20 5.68 28.54 -16.78
CA LEU A 20 6.92 27.86 -17.15
C LEU A 20 6.65 26.45 -17.70
N ALA A 21 5.78 25.67 -17.06
CA ALA A 21 5.38 24.35 -17.51
C ALA A 21 4.77 24.38 -18.92
N ASN A 22 3.93 25.39 -19.20
CA ASN A 22 3.36 25.62 -20.53
C ASN A 22 4.44 25.95 -21.57
N ALA A 23 5.43 26.76 -21.23
CA ALA A 23 6.55 27.08 -22.11
C ALA A 23 7.42 25.84 -22.40
N ILE A 24 7.75 25.07 -21.37
CA ILE A 24 8.50 23.80 -21.49
C ILE A 24 7.75 22.83 -22.41
N THR A 25 6.46 22.62 -22.17
CA THR A 25 5.62 21.71 -22.96
C THR A 25 5.63 22.08 -24.44
N LYS A 26 5.47 23.37 -24.77
CA LYS A 26 5.50 23.86 -26.16
C LYS A 26 6.85 23.63 -26.84
N VAL A 27 7.96 23.88 -26.14
CA VAL A 27 9.31 23.76 -26.71
C VAL A 27 9.76 22.30 -26.83
N CYS A 28 9.27 21.43 -25.95
CA CYS A 28 9.59 20.00 -25.93
C CYS A 28 8.68 19.17 -26.84
N LYS A 29 7.62 19.75 -27.40
CA LYS A 29 6.74 19.09 -28.37
C LYS A 29 7.58 18.49 -29.50
N ASP A 30 7.35 17.21 -29.78
CA ASP A 30 8.02 16.40 -30.82
C ASP A 30 9.53 16.18 -30.62
N LYS A 31 10.05 16.39 -29.41
CA LYS A 31 11.46 16.14 -29.07
C LYS A 31 11.58 15.05 -27.99
N ASN A 32 12.63 14.24 -28.08
CA ASN A 32 13.00 13.32 -27.00
C ASN A 32 13.75 14.10 -25.91
N VAL A 33 13.03 14.48 -24.84
CA VAL A 33 13.54 15.31 -23.75
C VAL A 33 13.23 14.62 -22.42
N LEU A 34 14.23 14.58 -21.53
CA LEU A 34 14.04 14.21 -20.14
C LEU A 34 13.90 15.48 -19.30
N LEU A 35 12.79 15.61 -18.58
CA LEU A 35 12.61 16.67 -17.58
C LEU A 35 13.11 16.17 -16.23
N VAL A 36 13.90 16.98 -15.53
CA VAL A 36 14.45 16.66 -14.22
C VAL A 36 14.17 17.82 -13.28
N ALA A 37 13.46 17.55 -12.18
CA ALA A 37 13.41 18.43 -11.02
C ALA A 37 14.31 17.83 -9.94
N SER A 38 15.10 18.69 -9.29
CA SER A 38 15.97 18.31 -8.18
C SER A 38 15.66 19.20 -7.00
N SER A 39 15.44 18.59 -5.84
CA SER A 39 15.15 19.30 -4.59
C SER A 39 15.42 18.40 -3.39
N ASP A 40 15.75 19.03 -2.27
CA ASP A 40 15.71 18.42 -0.95
C ASP A 40 14.28 18.52 -0.40
N LEU A 41 13.85 17.51 0.37
CA LEU A 41 12.49 17.44 0.94
C LEU A 41 12.47 17.97 2.38
N TYR A 42 13.28 17.37 3.24
CA TYR A 42 13.36 17.72 4.67
C TYR A 42 14.70 18.35 5.01
N HIS A 43 14.68 19.22 6.03
CA HIS A 43 15.83 19.89 6.60
C HIS A 43 15.64 20.05 8.10
N GLY A 44 16.35 19.27 8.92
CA GLY A 44 16.22 19.42 10.38
C GLY A 44 17.03 18.41 11.17
N TYR A 45 16.90 18.46 12.50
CA TYR A 45 17.75 17.69 13.42
C TYR A 45 17.08 16.41 13.93
N SER A 46 15.94 16.01 13.35
CA SER A 46 15.21 14.80 13.76
C SER A 46 15.09 13.81 12.61
N TYR A 47 15.78 12.67 12.75
CA TYR A 47 15.70 11.56 11.81
C TYR A 47 14.27 11.03 11.66
N ASN A 48 13.54 10.86 12.76
CA ASN A 48 12.15 10.37 12.70
C ASN A 48 11.20 11.39 12.05
N ASN A 49 11.42 12.69 12.29
CA ASN A 49 10.60 13.72 11.67
C ASN A 49 10.89 13.87 10.17
N CYS A 50 12.09 13.54 9.71
CA CYS A 50 12.42 13.51 8.28
C CYS A 50 11.43 12.61 7.52
N TYR A 51 11.30 11.36 7.95
CA TYR A 51 10.39 10.40 7.32
C TYR A 51 8.92 10.77 7.50
N ALA A 52 8.53 11.25 8.68
CA ALA A 52 7.16 11.69 8.94
C ALA A 52 6.78 12.89 8.05
N SER A 53 7.66 13.87 7.89
CA SER A 53 7.43 15.05 7.06
C SER A 53 7.39 14.70 5.57
N ASP A 54 8.29 13.82 5.12
CA ASP A 54 8.36 13.42 3.71
C ASP A 54 7.12 12.60 3.31
N SER A 55 6.54 11.81 4.22
CA SER A 55 5.45 10.87 3.95
C SER A 55 4.30 11.46 3.13
N LEU A 56 3.87 12.68 3.46
CA LEU A 56 2.77 13.36 2.77
C LEU A 56 3.16 13.74 1.33
N VAL A 57 4.40 14.20 1.13
CA VAL A 57 4.95 14.48 -0.20
C VAL A 57 5.00 13.21 -1.04
N LEU A 58 5.52 12.13 -0.44
CA LEU A 58 5.65 10.84 -1.11
C LEU A 58 4.29 10.29 -1.52
N GLU A 59 3.30 10.36 -0.64
CA GLU A 59 1.93 9.91 -0.90
C GLU A 59 1.29 10.72 -2.03
N THR A 60 1.32 12.05 -1.95
CA THR A 60 0.73 12.94 -2.95
C THR A 60 1.37 12.73 -4.33
N LEU A 61 2.71 12.66 -4.39
CA LEU A 61 3.43 12.40 -5.64
C LEU A 61 3.15 11.00 -6.18
N SER A 62 3.08 9.97 -5.33
CA SER A 62 2.79 8.59 -5.75
C SER A 62 1.37 8.42 -6.30
N LYS A 63 0.41 9.20 -5.80
CA LYS A 63 -0.95 9.28 -6.36
C LYS A 63 -1.03 10.08 -7.66
N PHE A 64 0.07 10.74 -8.05
CA PHE A 64 0.12 11.72 -9.12
C PHE A 64 -0.92 12.85 -8.93
N ASP A 65 -1.14 13.22 -7.67
CA ASP A 65 -2.10 14.24 -7.26
C ASP A 65 -1.48 15.63 -7.33
N ILE A 66 -1.59 16.24 -8.52
CA ILE A 66 -0.94 17.52 -8.83
C ILE A 66 -1.61 18.69 -8.10
N GLU A 67 -2.93 18.64 -7.92
CA GLU A 67 -3.65 19.68 -7.17
C GLU A 67 -3.37 19.55 -5.67
N GLY A 68 -3.36 18.33 -5.14
CA GLY A 68 -2.96 18.07 -3.76
C GLY A 68 -1.52 18.52 -3.49
N PHE A 69 -0.60 18.32 -4.45
CA PHE A 69 0.77 18.82 -4.31
C PHE A 69 0.81 20.35 -4.27
N LYS A 70 0.06 21.02 -5.15
CA LYS A 70 -0.06 22.49 -5.18
C LYS A 70 -0.56 23.02 -3.84
N GLU A 71 -1.64 22.45 -3.32
CA GLU A 71 -2.19 22.83 -2.02
C GLU A 71 -1.16 22.62 -0.91
N LEU A 72 -0.51 21.45 -0.90
CA LEU A 72 0.48 21.08 0.10
C LEU A 72 1.62 22.11 0.20
N TYR A 73 2.17 22.59 -0.91
CA TYR A 73 3.30 23.53 -0.88
C TYR A 73 2.91 25.01 -0.81
N THR A 74 1.64 25.35 -1.05
CA THR A 74 1.16 26.75 -0.99
C THR A 74 0.52 27.11 0.34
N THR A 75 0.03 26.12 1.10
CA THR A 75 -0.66 26.33 2.38
C THR A 75 0.25 26.26 3.60
N ARG A 76 1.45 25.66 3.48
CA ARG A 76 2.42 25.63 4.58
C ARG A 76 3.10 26.99 4.75
N GLU A 77 3.23 27.42 6.01
CA GLU A 77 4.02 28.59 6.34
C GLU A 77 5.50 28.39 5.95
N SER A 78 6.21 29.48 5.67
CA SER A 78 7.60 29.49 5.19
C SER A 78 8.62 28.76 6.08
N THR A 79 8.23 28.41 7.32
CA THR A 79 9.08 27.76 8.31
C THR A 79 9.18 26.25 8.13
N GLU A 80 8.27 25.61 7.39
CA GLU A 80 8.28 24.15 7.12
C GLU A 80 7.94 23.84 5.65
N PRO A 81 8.81 24.23 4.71
CA PRO A 81 8.57 23.97 3.29
C PRO A 81 8.51 22.46 3.01
N VAL A 82 7.58 22.09 2.13
CA VAL A 82 7.35 20.71 1.63
C VAL A 82 8.57 20.15 0.90
N ALA A 83 9.27 21.04 0.20
CA ALA A 83 10.53 20.83 -0.47
C ALA A 83 11.14 22.22 -0.76
N CYS A 84 12.46 22.37 -0.68
CA CYS A 84 13.12 23.64 -1.00
C CYS A 84 12.86 24.10 -2.44
N GLY A 85 12.68 23.15 -3.35
CA GLY A 85 12.35 23.32 -4.76
C GLY A 85 10.97 22.76 -5.12
N ALA A 86 9.94 23.05 -4.32
CA ALA A 86 8.57 22.64 -4.62
C ALA A 86 8.03 23.16 -5.96
N GLY A 87 8.35 24.41 -6.33
CA GLY A 87 7.99 25.02 -7.61
C GLY A 87 8.60 24.30 -8.82
N PRO A 88 9.91 23.99 -8.83
CA PRO A 88 10.51 23.09 -9.83
C PRO A 88 9.80 21.73 -9.94
N ILE A 89 9.48 21.08 -8.82
CA ILE A 89 8.75 19.80 -8.82
C ILE A 89 7.36 19.99 -9.45
N TYR A 90 6.60 20.97 -8.99
CA TYR A 90 5.26 21.30 -9.51
C TYR A 90 5.30 21.62 -11.02
N THR A 91 6.29 22.38 -11.46
CA THR A 91 6.52 22.70 -12.88
C THR A 91 6.71 21.43 -13.71
N VAL A 92 7.55 20.50 -13.26
CA VAL A 92 7.81 19.24 -13.97
C VAL A 92 6.59 18.34 -13.97
N LEU A 93 5.82 18.28 -12.88
CA LEU A 93 4.55 17.55 -12.81
C LEU A 93 3.55 18.05 -13.86
N LEU A 94 3.33 19.36 -13.92
CA LEU A 94 2.42 20.00 -14.88
C LEU A 94 2.85 19.79 -16.33
N ALA A 95 4.15 19.99 -16.62
CA ALA A 95 4.68 19.79 -17.96
C ALA A 95 4.55 18.31 -18.38
N SER A 96 4.89 17.38 -17.48
CA SER A 96 4.77 15.95 -17.75
C SER A 96 3.32 15.51 -17.97
N LYS A 97 2.37 15.99 -17.15
CA LYS A 97 0.92 15.76 -17.36
C LYS A 97 0.47 16.26 -18.74
N SER A 98 0.87 17.47 -19.11
CA SER A 98 0.56 18.07 -20.41
C SER A 98 1.18 17.31 -21.59
N MET A 99 2.29 16.62 -21.36
CA MET A 99 2.96 15.74 -22.32
C MET A 99 2.41 14.30 -22.30
N GLY A 100 1.37 14.02 -21.50
CA GLY A 100 0.65 12.75 -21.48
C GLY A 100 1.10 11.76 -20.41
N ALA A 101 1.86 12.18 -19.40
CA ALA A 101 2.14 11.35 -18.24
C ALA A 101 0.86 11.07 -17.44
N THR A 102 0.77 9.87 -16.87
CA THR A 102 -0.42 9.37 -16.15
C THR A 102 -0.08 8.77 -14.79
N ASN A 103 1.22 8.65 -14.50
CA ASN A 103 1.71 8.03 -13.29
C ASN A 103 3.01 8.69 -12.82
N CYS A 104 3.23 8.66 -11.51
CA CYS A 104 4.45 9.08 -10.85
C CYS A 104 4.80 8.02 -9.82
N THR A 105 5.92 7.34 -10.01
CA THR A 105 6.32 6.17 -9.22
C THR A 105 7.51 6.52 -8.36
N LEU A 106 7.39 6.33 -7.05
CA LEU A 106 8.51 6.39 -6.12
C LEU A 106 9.51 5.27 -6.45
N ILE A 107 10.77 5.64 -6.67
CA ILE A 107 11.87 4.70 -6.94
C ILE A 107 12.67 4.44 -5.68
N ASN A 108 12.99 5.49 -4.93
CA ASN A 108 13.71 5.39 -3.68
C ASN A 108 13.39 6.56 -2.76
N HIS A 109 13.51 6.33 -1.46
CA HIS A 109 13.45 7.34 -0.41
C HIS A 109 14.55 7.03 0.60
N THR A 110 15.31 8.04 1.00
CA THR A 110 16.45 7.91 1.93
C THR A 110 16.69 9.25 2.62
N SER A 111 17.50 9.25 3.67
CA SER A 111 18.00 10.48 4.30
C SER A 111 19.52 10.56 4.28
N SER A 112 20.09 11.76 4.51
CA SER A 112 21.53 11.93 4.74
C SER A 112 22.03 11.08 5.91
N GLY A 113 21.18 10.84 6.92
CA GLY A 113 21.52 9.98 8.06
C GLY A 113 21.61 8.50 7.70
N ASP A 114 20.84 8.02 6.73
CA ASP A 114 20.95 6.64 6.23
C ASP A 114 22.17 6.46 5.33
N VAL A 115 22.49 7.47 4.52
CA VAL A 115 23.65 7.45 3.63
C VAL A 115 24.97 7.52 4.42
N THR A 116 25.03 8.37 5.44
CA THR A 116 26.24 8.57 6.25
C THR A 116 26.34 7.63 7.45
N GLY A 117 25.22 7.02 7.86
CA GLY A 117 25.11 6.27 9.11
C GLY A 117 24.99 7.13 10.36
N ASN A 118 25.02 8.47 10.26
CA ASN A 118 24.87 9.37 11.39
C ASN A 118 23.46 9.95 11.46
N LYS A 119 22.67 9.49 12.43
CA LYS A 119 21.27 9.88 12.62
C LYS A 119 21.06 11.00 13.66
N SER A 120 22.15 11.53 14.23
CA SER A 120 22.12 12.54 15.30
C SER A 120 22.46 13.95 14.82
N ASP A 121 23.01 14.07 13.60
CA ASP A 121 23.35 15.35 12.99
C ASP A 121 22.16 15.94 12.21
N TYR A 122 22.41 17.04 11.51
CA TYR A 122 21.45 17.64 10.58
C TYR A 122 21.09 16.65 9.45
N ILE A 123 19.80 16.35 9.34
CA ILE A 123 19.21 15.38 8.42
C ILE A 123 18.56 16.11 7.24
N VAL A 124 18.82 15.57 6.05
CA VAL A 124 18.16 15.97 4.80
C VAL A 124 17.43 14.78 4.21
N GLY A 125 16.17 14.98 3.80
CA GLY A 125 15.32 13.96 3.16
C GLY A 125 15.45 13.99 1.64
N TYR A 126 15.59 12.82 1.03
CA TYR A 126 15.76 12.64 -0.42
C TYR A 126 14.81 11.59 -0.97
N ALA A 127 14.12 11.89 -2.06
CA ALA A 127 13.33 10.92 -2.80
C ALA A 127 13.56 11.03 -4.30
N SER A 128 13.43 9.90 -5.01
CA SER A 128 13.49 9.85 -6.46
C SER A 128 12.20 9.28 -7.03
N PHE A 129 11.68 9.95 -8.06
CA PHE A 129 10.44 9.57 -8.73
C PHE A 129 10.65 9.45 -10.24
N ILE A 130 9.94 8.50 -10.85
CA ILE A 130 9.78 8.43 -12.31
C ILE A 130 8.36 8.86 -12.66
N ILE A 131 8.25 9.97 -13.37
CA ILE A 131 7.00 10.40 -14.00
C ILE A 131 6.98 9.82 -15.40
N SER A 132 5.96 9.04 -15.70
CA SER A 132 5.85 8.37 -17.00
C SER A 132 4.43 8.40 -17.51
N LYS A 133 4.33 8.39 -18.84
CA LYS A 133 3.14 7.86 -19.48
C LYS A 133 3.22 6.35 -19.28
N SER A 134 2.48 5.86 -18.30
CA SER A 134 2.26 4.43 -18.26
C SER A 134 1.40 4.08 -19.48
N ASP A 135 1.59 2.91 -20.07
CA ASP A 135 0.58 2.30 -20.94
C ASP A 135 -0.71 1.91 -20.14
N SER A 136 -0.81 2.43 -18.91
CA SER A 136 -1.85 2.58 -17.87
C SER A 136 -3.33 2.47 -18.21
N ALA A 137 -3.73 2.37 -19.47
CA ALA A 137 -5.01 1.73 -19.81
C ALA A 137 -4.93 0.19 -19.67
N LYS A 138 -3.73 -0.37 -19.47
CA LYS A 138 -3.52 -1.81 -19.22
C LYS A 138 -3.13 -2.12 -17.76
N GLU A 139 -2.23 -1.35 -17.14
CA GLU A 139 -1.70 -1.72 -15.80
C GLU A 139 -2.52 -1.20 -14.59
N LYS A 140 -3.03 0.05 -14.63
CA LYS A 140 -4.01 0.53 -13.61
C LYS A 140 -5.31 -0.26 -13.75
N THR A 141 -5.71 -0.50 -15.00
CA THR A 141 -6.85 -1.33 -15.33
C THR A 141 -6.62 -2.77 -14.91
N GLU A 142 -5.41 -3.36 -14.91
CA GLU A 142 -5.18 -4.72 -14.39
C GLU A 142 -5.21 -4.82 -12.86
N LYS A 143 -4.66 -3.88 -12.08
CA LYS A 143 -4.77 -3.93 -10.61
C LYS A 143 -6.20 -3.64 -10.12
N GLU A 144 -6.88 -2.67 -10.71
CA GLU A 144 -8.30 -2.40 -10.42
C GLU A 144 -9.23 -3.45 -11.05
N LYS A 145 -8.89 -4.02 -12.21
CA LYS A 145 -9.62 -5.18 -12.76
C LYS A 145 -9.39 -6.42 -11.95
N ILE A 146 -8.19 -6.75 -11.47
CA ILE A 146 -8.02 -7.94 -10.62
C ILE A 146 -8.87 -7.79 -9.34
N ASN A 147 -9.00 -6.58 -8.79
CA ASN A 147 -9.89 -6.27 -7.66
C ASN A 147 -11.40 -6.14 -8.01
N LYS A 148 -11.77 -5.98 -9.29
CA LYS A 148 -13.16 -5.79 -9.76
C LYS A 148 -13.68 -6.91 -10.69
N GLU A 149 -12.80 -7.78 -11.20
CA GLU A 149 -13.06 -8.90 -12.12
C GLU A 149 -13.12 -10.25 -11.40
N LEU A 150 -12.61 -10.38 -10.16
CA LEU A 150 -12.77 -11.63 -9.39
C LEU A 150 -14.07 -11.68 -8.58
N PHE A 151 -14.43 -10.56 -7.93
CA PHE A 151 -15.66 -10.44 -7.16
C PHE A 151 -16.38 -9.14 -7.50
N SER A 152 -17.63 -9.26 -7.89
CA SER A 152 -18.59 -8.16 -8.01
C SER A 152 -18.92 -7.56 -6.65
N ASP A 153 -19.41 -6.32 -6.62
CA ASP A 153 -19.85 -5.66 -5.38
C ASP A 153 -20.92 -6.48 -4.64
N LYS A 154 -21.78 -7.19 -5.39
CA LYS A 154 -22.77 -8.13 -4.83
C LYS A 154 -22.11 -9.29 -4.09
N GLU A 155 -21.02 -9.83 -4.62
CA GLU A 155 -20.27 -10.92 -3.97
C GLU A 155 -19.48 -10.42 -2.75
N LYS A 156 -18.88 -9.23 -2.83
CA LYS A 156 -18.19 -8.60 -1.69
C LYS A 156 -19.16 -8.35 -0.54
N LEU A 157 -20.30 -7.71 -0.81
CA LEU A 157 -21.37 -7.48 0.15
C LEU A 157 -21.89 -8.78 0.77
N TYR A 158 -22.04 -9.82 -0.05
CA TYR A 158 -22.45 -11.14 0.43
C TYR A 158 -21.43 -11.76 1.39
N LEU A 159 -20.13 -11.68 1.09
CA LEU A 159 -19.08 -12.20 1.98
C LEU A 159 -18.99 -11.38 3.28
N LEU A 160 -19.13 -10.06 3.22
CA LEU A 160 -19.20 -9.20 4.41
C LEU A 160 -20.43 -9.54 5.27
N ASP A 161 -21.60 -9.74 4.66
CA ASP A 161 -22.83 -10.16 5.37
C ASP A 161 -22.66 -11.52 6.05
N ILE A 162 -22.00 -12.49 5.39
CA ILE A 162 -21.64 -13.77 6.01
C ILE A 162 -20.79 -13.55 7.25
N ALA A 163 -19.71 -12.76 7.13
CA ALA A 163 -18.81 -12.51 8.24
C ALA A 163 -19.54 -11.85 9.40
N ARG A 164 -20.32 -10.79 9.13
CA ARG A 164 -21.13 -10.06 10.11
C ARG A 164 -22.10 -10.98 10.84
N LYS A 165 -22.94 -11.72 10.11
CA LYS A 165 -23.92 -12.65 10.71
C LYS A 165 -23.26 -13.76 11.50
N SER A 166 -22.11 -14.26 11.03
CA SER A 166 -21.35 -15.29 11.73
C SER A 166 -20.78 -14.79 13.05
N VAL A 167 -20.18 -13.59 13.06
CA VAL A 167 -19.67 -12.92 14.27
C VAL A 167 -20.80 -12.67 15.26
N GLU A 168 -21.92 -12.10 14.79
CA GLU A 168 -23.06 -11.80 15.64
C GLU A 168 -23.64 -13.05 16.29
N ALA A 169 -23.91 -14.10 15.52
CA ALA A 169 -24.47 -15.34 16.04
C ALA A 169 -23.53 -15.97 17.07
N ALA A 170 -22.22 -16.05 16.77
CA ALA A 170 -21.24 -16.63 17.66
C ALA A 170 -21.10 -15.85 18.98
N VAL A 171 -21.02 -14.52 18.92
CA VAL A 171 -20.92 -13.66 20.11
C VAL A 171 -22.23 -13.67 20.93
N LYS A 172 -23.39 -13.84 20.28
CA LYS A 172 -24.69 -13.94 20.95
C LYS A 172 -24.92 -15.31 21.58
N GLY A 173 -24.19 -16.34 21.16
CA GLY A 173 -24.41 -17.74 21.54
C GLY A 173 -25.55 -18.41 20.76
N GLU A 174 -25.83 -17.90 19.56
CA GLU A 174 -26.87 -18.39 18.67
C GLU A 174 -26.35 -19.49 17.74
N PRO A 175 -27.22 -20.34 17.18
CA PRO A 175 -26.82 -21.36 16.22
C PRO A 175 -26.08 -20.76 15.01
N LYS A 176 -25.05 -21.46 14.50
CA LYS A 176 -24.30 -21.05 13.31
C LYS A 176 -25.27 -20.85 12.13
N PRO A 177 -25.32 -19.66 11.50
CA PRO A 177 -26.17 -19.44 10.35
C PRO A 177 -25.77 -20.35 9.18
N LYS A 178 -26.76 -20.76 8.38
CA LYS A 178 -26.53 -21.50 7.15
C LYS A 178 -26.53 -20.52 5.97
N PHE A 179 -25.49 -20.60 5.15
CA PHE A 179 -25.35 -19.77 3.96
C PHE A 179 -25.40 -20.65 2.71
N GLN A 180 -25.92 -20.10 1.62
CA GLN A 180 -25.95 -20.75 0.31
C GLN A 180 -25.19 -19.89 -0.67
N PRO A 181 -24.24 -20.45 -1.45
CA PRO A 181 -23.40 -19.66 -2.35
C PRO A 181 -24.23 -19.00 -3.44
N ILE A 182 -23.93 -17.73 -3.73
CA ILE A 182 -24.66 -16.92 -4.72
C ILE A 182 -24.02 -16.93 -6.12
N SER A 183 -22.81 -17.49 -6.25
CA SER A 183 -22.05 -17.62 -7.48
C SER A 183 -21.01 -18.73 -7.36
N ASP A 184 -20.32 -19.08 -8.45
CA ASP A 184 -19.22 -20.03 -8.41
C ASP A 184 -17.92 -19.43 -7.85
N ASN A 185 -17.70 -18.12 -8.01
CA ASN A 185 -16.52 -17.45 -7.46
C ASN A 185 -16.42 -17.62 -5.93
N VAL A 186 -17.54 -17.52 -5.22
CA VAL A 186 -17.57 -17.71 -3.76
C VAL A 186 -17.48 -19.17 -3.32
N LYS A 187 -17.60 -20.13 -4.26
CA LYS A 187 -17.38 -21.56 -4.01
C LYS A 187 -15.93 -21.98 -4.20
N ASN A 188 -15.14 -21.17 -4.92
CA ASN A 188 -13.74 -21.48 -5.17
C ASN A 188 -12.98 -21.61 -3.84
N LEU A 189 -12.04 -22.55 -3.81
CA LEU A 189 -11.13 -22.71 -2.68
C LEU A 189 -10.12 -21.56 -2.74
N GLN A 190 -10.13 -20.70 -1.71
CA GLN A 190 -9.20 -19.59 -1.61
C GLN A 190 -8.74 -19.40 -0.16
N GLY A 191 -7.52 -18.90 -0.01
CA GLY A 191 -7.07 -18.40 1.30
C GLY A 191 -7.85 -17.14 1.63
N VAL A 192 -8.16 -16.92 2.91
CA VAL A 192 -8.90 -15.74 3.34
C VAL A 192 -8.55 -15.38 4.76
N PHE A 193 -8.43 -14.08 5.01
CA PHE A 193 -8.32 -13.50 6.34
C PHE A 193 -9.53 -12.62 6.61
N VAL A 194 -10.07 -12.73 7.83
CA VAL A 194 -11.10 -11.82 8.33
C VAL A 194 -10.49 -11.00 9.45
N THR A 195 -10.52 -9.69 9.28
CA THR A 195 -10.04 -8.71 10.24
C THR A 195 -11.24 -7.99 10.84
N LEU A 196 -11.25 -7.90 12.16
CA LEU A 196 -12.18 -7.10 12.94
C LEU A 196 -11.42 -5.88 13.46
N THR A 197 -11.96 -4.69 13.26
CA THR A 197 -11.46 -3.47 13.88
C THR A 197 -12.54 -2.86 14.77
N LYS A 198 -12.12 -2.12 15.80
CA LYS A 198 -12.99 -1.39 16.72
C LYS A 198 -12.45 0.02 16.85
N ASN A 199 -13.23 1.02 16.42
CA ASN A 199 -12.80 2.42 16.36
C ASN A 199 -11.44 2.57 15.62
N GLY A 200 -11.28 1.89 14.48
CA GLY A 200 -10.06 1.90 13.68
C GLY A 200 -8.89 1.07 14.22
N MET A 201 -8.99 0.47 15.42
CA MET A 201 -7.94 -0.36 16.00
C MET A 201 -8.21 -1.85 15.79
N LEU A 202 -7.16 -2.64 15.53
CA LEU A 202 -7.26 -4.10 15.39
C LEU A 202 -7.90 -4.74 16.64
N ARG A 203 -8.94 -5.55 16.43
CA ARG A 203 -9.70 -6.26 17.48
C ARG A 203 -9.66 -7.78 17.33
N GLY A 204 -9.27 -8.27 16.16
CA GLY A 204 -9.01 -9.67 15.87
C GLY A 204 -8.68 -9.85 14.39
N CYS A 205 -7.81 -10.78 14.04
CA CYS A 205 -7.52 -11.12 12.64
C CYS A 205 -7.06 -12.58 12.56
N ILE A 206 -7.88 -13.41 11.91
CA ILE A 206 -7.63 -14.84 11.72
C ILE A 206 -7.95 -15.21 10.27
N GLY A 207 -7.20 -16.17 9.73
CA GLY A 207 -7.37 -16.59 8.35
C GLY A 207 -6.77 -17.95 8.04
N TYR A 208 -7.18 -18.47 6.89
CA TYR A 208 -6.57 -19.60 6.24
C TYR A 208 -5.62 -19.12 5.15
N ILE A 209 -4.36 -19.58 5.23
CA ILE A 209 -3.38 -19.34 4.17
C ILE A 209 -3.64 -20.28 2.99
N GLN A 210 -3.91 -21.55 3.29
CA GLN A 210 -4.22 -22.56 2.28
C GLN A 210 -5.73 -22.64 2.03
N ALA A 211 -6.08 -22.74 0.76
CA ALA A 211 -7.42 -22.90 0.25
C ALA A 211 -7.98 -24.30 0.58
N VAL A 212 -8.50 -24.48 1.80
CA VAL A 212 -8.99 -25.79 2.30
C VAL A 212 -10.51 -25.97 2.22
N LYS A 213 -11.26 -24.87 2.03
CA LYS A 213 -12.73 -24.84 1.99
C LYS A 213 -13.23 -23.81 0.98
N PRO A 214 -14.49 -23.94 0.51
CA PRO A 214 -15.13 -22.90 -0.27
C PRO A 214 -15.06 -21.55 0.44
N LEU A 215 -14.77 -20.47 -0.30
CA LEU A 215 -14.52 -19.15 0.26
C LEU A 215 -15.63 -18.68 1.21
N TYR A 216 -16.90 -18.84 0.85
CA TYR A 216 -18.03 -18.42 1.69
C TYR A 216 -18.07 -19.13 3.05
N GLU A 217 -17.68 -20.41 3.10
CA GLU A 217 -17.59 -21.18 4.35
C GLU A 217 -16.38 -20.76 5.18
N ALA A 218 -15.24 -20.57 4.49
CA ALA A 218 -14.01 -20.11 5.11
C ALA A 218 -14.19 -18.73 5.76
N VAL A 219 -14.87 -17.79 5.08
CA VAL A 219 -15.20 -16.48 5.64
C VAL A 219 -16.03 -16.60 6.92
N SER A 220 -17.09 -17.42 6.91
CA SER A 220 -17.92 -17.64 8.12
C SER A 220 -17.08 -18.14 9.30
N GLU A 221 -16.21 -19.12 9.06
CA GLU A 221 -15.39 -19.75 10.09
C GLU A 221 -14.28 -18.85 10.62
N MET A 222 -13.61 -18.13 9.72
CA MET A 222 -12.55 -17.19 10.08
C MET A 222 -13.11 -15.96 10.78
N ALA A 223 -14.32 -15.51 10.44
CA ALA A 223 -14.98 -14.42 11.15
C ALA A 223 -15.29 -14.81 12.60
N VAL A 224 -15.82 -16.02 12.85
CA VAL A 224 -16.02 -16.53 14.22
C VAL A 224 -14.69 -16.63 14.96
N SER A 225 -13.65 -17.15 14.31
CA SER A 225 -12.35 -17.33 14.92
C SER A 225 -11.67 -15.98 15.23
N ALA A 226 -11.78 -14.99 14.35
CA ALA A 226 -11.29 -13.64 14.61
C ALA A 226 -12.01 -12.97 15.79
N ALA A 227 -13.31 -13.27 15.99
CA ALA A 227 -14.07 -12.72 17.11
C ALA A 227 -13.79 -13.42 18.44
N LEU A 228 -13.60 -14.74 18.46
CA LEU A 228 -13.60 -15.53 19.70
C LEU A 228 -12.27 -16.21 20.03
N ASN A 229 -11.42 -16.44 19.03
CA ASN A 229 -10.26 -17.34 19.15
C ASN A 229 -8.93 -16.70 18.76
N ASP A 230 -8.87 -15.39 18.50
CA ASP A 230 -7.58 -14.71 18.29
C ASP A 230 -6.81 -14.64 19.62
N PRO A 231 -5.66 -15.33 19.77
CA PRO A 231 -4.97 -15.48 21.05
C PRO A 231 -4.42 -14.16 21.61
N ARG A 232 -4.37 -13.10 20.79
CA ARG A 232 -3.89 -11.77 21.20
C ARG A 232 -4.97 -10.97 21.94
N PHE A 233 -6.24 -11.36 21.84
CA PHE A 233 -7.36 -10.60 22.35
C PHE A 233 -8.34 -11.47 23.15
N PRO A 234 -9.04 -10.92 24.16
CA PRO A 234 -10.18 -11.62 24.75
C PRO A 234 -11.31 -11.76 23.72
N PRO A 235 -12.19 -12.77 23.86
CA PRO A 235 -13.36 -12.92 23.01
C PRO A 235 -14.20 -11.64 22.94
N VAL A 236 -14.70 -11.31 21.75
CA VAL A 236 -15.58 -10.16 21.51
C VAL A 236 -16.85 -10.27 22.36
N SER A 237 -17.22 -9.19 23.03
CA SER A 237 -18.44 -9.11 23.82
C SER A 237 -19.64 -8.59 23.02
N LYS A 238 -20.87 -8.92 23.46
CA LYS A 238 -22.13 -8.49 22.81
C LYS A 238 -22.23 -6.96 22.64
N LYS A 239 -21.67 -6.19 23.56
CA LYS A 239 -21.70 -4.71 23.52
C LYS A 239 -20.78 -4.13 22.44
N GLU A 240 -19.75 -4.87 22.05
CA GLU A 240 -18.79 -4.44 21.04
C GLU A 240 -19.31 -4.60 19.62
N LEU A 241 -20.28 -5.48 19.37
CA LEU A 241 -20.76 -5.84 18.03
C LEU A 241 -21.08 -4.62 17.15
N LYS A 242 -21.73 -3.60 17.71
CA LYS A 242 -22.12 -2.36 17.00
C LYS A 242 -20.95 -1.42 16.68
N GLN A 243 -19.79 -1.64 17.28
CA GLN A 243 -18.58 -0.82 17.12
C GLN A 243 -17.54 -1.52 16.24
N LEU A 244 -17.83 -2.73 15.77
CA LEU A 244 -16.92 -3.48 14.93
C LEU A 244 -17.12 -3.12 13.47
N SER A 245 -16.03 -2.87 12.76
CA SER A 245 -15.96 -2.93 11.30
C SER A 245 -15.25 -4.22 10.88
N ILE A 246 -15.68 -4.79 9.77
CA ILE A 246 -15.16 -6.03 9.21
C ILE A 246 -14.46 -5.74 7.89
N GLU A 247 -13.27 -6.30 7.75
CA GLU A 247 -12.50 -6.35 6.51
C GLU A 247 -12.23 -7.81 6.14
N ILE A 248 -12.32 -8.12 4.86
CA ILE A 248 -12.01 -9.42 4.29
C ILE A 248 -10.86 -9.27 3.29
N SER A 249 -9.82 -10.07 3.49
CA SER A 249 -8.67 -10.18 2.58
C SER A 249 -8.66 -11.56 1.93
N VAL A 250 -9.09 -11.65 0.68
CA VAL A 250 -9.12 -12.90 -0.09
C VAL A 250 -7.81 -13.07 -0.87
N LEU A 251 -7.13 -14.19 -0.66
CA LEU A 251 -5.80 -14.43 -1.20
C LEU A 251 -5.87 -15.14 -2.56
N THR A 252 -5.05 -14.70 -3.50
CA THR A 252 -4.74 -15.50 -4.69
C THR A 252 -3.97 -16.76 -4.29
N PRO A 253 -3.96 -17.82 -5.12
CA PRO A 253 -3.12 -18.99 -4.89
C PRO A 253 -1.66 -18.61 -4.64
N LEU A 254 -1.04 -19.23 -3.64
CA LEU A 254 0.37 -19.03 -3.32
C LEU A 254 1.25 -19.50 -4.48
N LYS A 255 2.16 -18.64 -4.93
CA LYS A 255 3.16 -18.98 -5.93
C LYS A 255 4.53 -19.07 -5.27
N LYS A 256 5.13 -20.27 -5.27
CA LYS A 256 6.50 -20.45 -4.80
C LYS A 256 7.47 -19.69 -5.71
N ILE A 257 8.47 -19.07 -5.11
CA ILE A 257 9.52 -18.33 -5.82
C ILE A 257 10.90 -18.73 -5.32
N ASP A 258 11.87 -18.71 -6.22
CA ASP A 258 13.28 -18.96 -5.90
C ASP A 258 14.12 -17.67 -5.95
N ASN A 259 13.61 -16.63 -6.62
CA ASN A 259 14.27 -15.33 -6.74
C ASN A 259 13.43 -14.26 -6.06
N THR A 260 13.89 -13.75 -4.92
CA THR A 260 13.21 -12.69 -4.17
C THR A 260 13.14 -11.37 -4.92
N GLU A 261 13.96 -11.16 -5.95
CA GLU A 261 13.99 -9.91 -6.70
C GLU A 261 12.67 -9.60 -7.42
N ILE A 262 11.85 -10.62 -7.69
CA ILE A 262 10.58 -10.47 -8.41
C ILE A 262 9.45 -9.92 -7.53
N ILE A 263 9.66 -9.86 -6.20
CA ILE A 263 8.69 -9.36 -5.25
C ILE A 263 8.48 -7.86 -5.48
N LYS A 264 7.22 -7.46 -5.69
CA LYS A 264 6.83 -6.06 -5.82
C LYS A 264 6.11 -5.62 -4.55
N VAL A 265 6.76 -4.73 -3.78
CA VAL A 265 6.17 -4.07 -2.60
C VAL A 265 4.88 -3.33 -3.00
N GLY A 266 3.85 -3.43 -2.15
CA GLY A 266 2.53 -2.85 -2.43
C GLY A 266 1.73 -3.58 -3.52
N ARG A 267 2.19 -4.76 -3.95
CA ARG A 267 1.43 -5.68 -4.81
C ARG A 267 1.39 -7.07 -4.22
N ASP A 268 2.55 -7.59 -3.85
CA ASP A 268 2.71 -8.96 -3.40
C ASP A 268 2.74 -9.01 -1.87
N GLY A 269 2.03 -9.97 -1.28
CA GLY A 269 2.24 -10.44 0.09
C GLY A 269 3.29 -11.55 0.08
N ILE A 270 3.92 -11.78 1.23
CA ILE A 270 4.96 -12.80 1.39
C ILE A 270 4.47 -13.83 2.40
N TYR A 271 4.61 -15.11 2.05
CA TYR A 271 4.50 -16.23 2.96
C TYR A 271 5.83 -16.98 3.00
N ILE A 272 6.40 -17.10 4.20
CA ILE A 272 7.66 -17.82 4.44
C ILE A 272 7.36 -19.05 5.28
N ARG A 273 7.97 -20.18 4.92
CA ARG A 273 7.89 -21.44 5.66
C ARG A 273 9.25 -22.11 5.75
N LYS A 274 9.62 -22.56 6.96
CA LYS A 274 10.82 -23.36 7.23
C LYS A 274 10.50 -24.42 8.30
N GLY A 275 10.35 -25.68 7.88
CA GLY A 275 9.88 -26.76 8.77
C GLY A 275 8.49 -26.47 9.37
N PHE A 276 8.43 -26.34 10.69
CA PHE A 276 7.20 -25.99 11.45
C PHE A 276 6.97 -24.47 11.59
N TYR A 277 7.97 -23.66 11.27
CA TYR A 277 7.89 -22.20 11.35
C TYR A 277 7.25 -21.63 10.09
N SER A 278 6.29 -20.72 10.24
CA SER A 278 5.71 -20.04 9.10
C SER A 278 5.13 -18.68 9.47
N GLY A 279 5.22 -17.73 8.54
CA GLY A 279 4.79 -16.36 8.73
C GLY A 279 4.30 -15.76 7.42
N LEU A 280 3.25 -14.94 7.52
CA LEU A 280 2.62 -14.29 6.37
C LEU A 280 2.42 -12.80 6.65
N LEU A 281 2.80 -11.96 5.70
CA LEU A 281 2.42 -10.55 5.67
C LEU A 281 1.66 -10.21 4.39
N LEU A 282 0.57 -9.45 4.55
CA LEU A 282 -0.29 -9.03 3.45
C LEU A 282 0.39 -7.94 2.60
N PRO A 283 -0.02 -7.76 1.33
CA PRO A 283 0.61 -6.81 0.41
C PRO A 283 0.72 -5.37 0.94
N GLN A 284 -0.30 -4.90 1.67
CA GLN A 284 -0.40 -3.52 2.14
C GLN A 284 0.50 -3.20 3.32
N VAL A 285 0.94 -4.21 4.09
CA VAL A 285 1.73 -3.98 5.30
C VAL A 285 3.05 -3.29 4.96
N ALA A 286 3.75 -3.73 3.92
CA ALA A 286 5.00 -3.10 3.54
C ALA A 286 4.82 -1.63 3.14
N THR A 287 3.71 -1.28 2.46
CA THR A 287 3.42 0.10 2.08
C THR A 287 3.01 0.97 3.27
N GLU A 288 2.23 0.44 4.22
CA GLU A 288 1.80 1.17 5.42
C GLU A 288 2.98 1.58 6.31
N TYR A 289 4.00 0.71 6.40
CA TYR A 289 5.18 0.96 7.22
C TYR A 289 6.38 1.53 6.43
N GLY A 290 6.21 1.80 5.13
CA GLY A 290 7.29 2.33 4.29
C GLY A 290 8.48 1.37 4.12
N TRP A 291 8.23 0.06 4.19
CA TRP A 291 9.27 -0.95 4.09
C TRP A 291 9.71 -1.19 2.66
N ASP A 292 11.02 -1.31 2.46
CA ASP A 292 11.58 -1.83 1.23
C ASP A 292 11.42 -3.37 1.17
N ARG A 293 11.72 -3.95 0.00
CA ARG A 293 11.58 -5.39 -0.23
C ARG A 293 12.41 -6.22 0.75
N LYS A 294 13.61 -5.74 1.11
CA LYS A 294 14.51 -6.42 2.04
C LYS A 294 13.88 -6.48 3.43
N THR A 295 13.48 -5.33 3.97
CA THR A 295 12.80 -5.22 5.26
C THR A 295 11.54 -6.06 5.28
N PHE A 296 10.77 -6.07 4.19
CA PHE A 296 9.55 -6.87 4.10
C PHE A 296 9.81 -8.38 4.21
N LEU A 297 10.88 -8.89 3.60
CA LEU A 297 11.32 -10.29 3.76
C LEU A 297 11.78 -10.57 5.21
N GLU A 298 12.57 -9.68 5.79
CA GLU A 298 13.09 -9.83 7.16
C GLU A 298 11.98 -9.85 8.20
N GLU A 299 11.01 -8.93 8.09
CA GLU A 299 9.85 -8.88 8.97
C GLU A 299 8.91 -10.08 8.76
N THR A 300 8.82 -10.61 7.54
CA THR A 300 8.09 -11.86 7.30
C THR A 300 8.78 -13.05 7.98
N CYS A 301 10.13 -13.09 7.97
CA CYS A 301 10.88 -14.11 8.72
C CYS A 301 10.65 -13.99 10.22
N GLN A 302 10.72 -12.77 10.78
CA GLN A 302 10.46 -12.52 12.20
C GLN A 302 9.04 -12.96 12.58
N LYS A 303 8.04 -12.66 11.74
CA LYS A 303 6.67 -13.11 11.94
C LYS A 303 6.53 -14.63 11.87
N ALA A 304 7.41 -15.32 11.14
CA ALA A 304 7.49 -16.77 11.12
C ALA A 304 8.15 -17.36 12.38
N GLY A 305 8.71 -16.53 13.26
CA GLY A 305 9.54 -16.96 14.38
C GLY A 305 10.96 -17.34 13.98
N LEU A 306 11.45 -16.80 12.84
CA LEU A 306 12.76 -17.10 12.26
C LEU A 306 13.71 -15.89 12.36
N PRO A 307 15.05 -16.10 12.30
CA PRO A 307 16.02 -15.02 12.13
C PRO A 307 15.72 -14.17 10.89
N LYS A 308 16.03 -12.86 10.93
CA LYS A 308 15.73 -11.90 9.85
C LYS A 308 16.21 -12.36 8.46
N GLU A 309 17.39 -12.95 8.39
CA GLU A 309 17.97 -13.38 7.11
C GLU A 309 17.63 -14.83 6.72
N ALA A 310 16.71 -15.49 7.43
CA ALA A 310 16.36 -16.89 7.15
C ALA A 310 15.85 -17.11 5.71
N TYR A 311 15.28 -16.09 5.07
CA TYR A 311 14.86 -16.12 3.66
C TYR A 311 16.01 -16.38 2.67
N LYS A 312 17.27 -16.20 3.08
CA LYS A 312 18.44 -16.51 2.24
C LYS A 312 18.88 -17.97 2.34
N GLU A 313 18.34 -18.72 3.29
CA GLU A 313 18.72 -20.12 3.53
C GLU A 313 18.04 -21.05 2.51
N PRO A 314 18.73 -22.09 2.03
CA PRO A 314 18.24 -22.93 0.93
C PRO A 314 17.04 -23.81 1.29
N ASP A 315 16.80 -24.06 2.59
CA ASP A 315 15.66 -24.82 3.10
C ASP A 315 14.45 -23.93 3.47
N THR A 316 14.55 -22.61 3.26
CA THR A 316 13.44 -21.68 3.46
C THR A 316 12.61 -21.56 2.19
N GLU A 317 11.33 -21.89 2.30
CA GLU A 317 10.38 -21.74 1.19
C GLU A 317 9.74 -20.35 1.23
N ILE A 318 9.77 -19.66 0.09
CA ILE A 318 9.16 -18.33 -0.07
C ILE A 318 8.06 -18.42 -1.11
N TYR A 319 6.89 -17.90 -0.75
CA TYR A 319 5.74 -17.79 -1.61
C TYR A 319 5.29 -16.34 -1.70
N ILE A 320 4.82 -15.94 -2.87
CA ILE A 320 4.13 -14.66 -3.10
C ILE A 320 2.67 -14.89 -3.42
N PHE A 321 1.84 -13.91 -3.06
CA PHE A 321 0.42 -13.89 -3.39
C PHE A 321 -0.07 -12.44 -3.48
N GLN A 322 -1.27 -12.23 -3.99
CA GLN A 322 -1.98 -10.96 -3.94
C GLN A 322 -3.22 -11.12 -3.05
N ALA A 323 -3.72 -10.01 -2.53
CA ALA A 323 -4.94 -9.99 -1.74
C ALA A 323 -5.96 -9.03 -2.36
N ILE A 324 -7.19 -9.51 -2.53
CA ILE A 324 -8.35 -8.68 -2.82
C ILE A 324 -8.94 -8.31 -1.46
N ILE A 325 -8.93 -7.02 -1.16
CA ILE A 325 -9.33 -6.49 0.14
C ILE A 325 -10.59 -5.66 -0.06
N PHE A 326 -11.55 -5.86 0.82
CA PHE A 326 -12.77 -5.07 0.89
C PHE A 326 -13.29 -5.05 2.33
N ASN A 327 -13.87 -3.92 2.73
CA ASN A 327 -14.42 -3.71 4.08
C ASN A 327 -15.83 -3.14 4.01
N GLU A 328 -16.52 -3.09 5.15
CA GLU A 328 -17.89 -2.56 5.22
C GLU A 328 -17.97 -1.05 4.97
N ASP A 329 -16.95 -0.29 5.35
CA ASP A 329 -16.95 1.17 5.20
C ASP A 329 -16.97 1.60 3.71
N GLU A 330 -16.49 0.73 2.81
CA GLU A 330 -16.59 0.91 1.35
C GLU A 330 -18.04 0.93 0.81
N PHE A 331 -19.02 0.40 1.56
CA PHE A 331 -20.40 0.21 1.10
C PHE A 331 -21.45 0.97 1.94
N HIS A 332 -21.01 1.72 2.94
CA HIS A 332 -21.88 2.59 3.73
C HIS A 332 -21.84 4.01 3.11
N HIS A 333 -22.75 4.28 2.17
CA HIS A 333 -23.03 5.62 1.64
C HIS A 333 -24.36 6.17 2.17
#